data_AF-A0A7J8F846-F1
#
_entry.id   AF-A0A7J8F846-F1
#
_cell.length_a   1.000
_cell.length_b   1.000
_cell.length_c   1.000
_cell.angle_alpha   90.00
_cell.angle_beta   90.00
_cell.angle_gamma   90.00
#
_symmetry.space_group_name_H-M   'P 1'
#
loop_
_entity.id
_entity.type
_entity.pdbx_description
1 polymer ?
#
loop_
_entity_poly.entity_id
_entity_poly.type
_entity_poly.pdbx_seq_one_letter_code
_entity_poly.pdbx_strand_id
1 'polypeptide(L)'
;MSWHDNLEEPADDKFLNLIHHAAQGPRKKYPETQTESQEIGWYSEPLVNPERDDYRLNHFRVYNDITLYKAKMWSLGEDDLHK
;
A
#
# COMPACT_ATOMS: atom_id res chain seq x y z
N MET A 1 32.93 -11.64 25.33
CA MET A 1 31.52 -11.53 24.90
C MET A 1 30.80 -12.70 25.53
N SER A 2 29.79 -12.45 26.38
CA SER A 2 29.14 -13.53 27.13
C SER A 2 28.43 -14.48 26.18
N TRP A 3 28.70 -15.76 26.37
CA TRP A 3 28.10 -16.93 25.75
C TRP A 3 26.67 -17.12 26.28
N HIS A 4 25.87 -16.07 26.25
CA HIS A 4 24.42 -16.21 26.41
C HIS A 4 23.89 -16.38 25.00
N ASP A 5 23.92 -17.65 24.58
CA ASP A 5 23.03 -18.26 23.62
C ASP A 5 22.00 -17.31 22.99
N ASN A 6 22.33 -16.76 21.83
CA ASN A 6 21.32 -16.36 20.84
C ASN A 6 20.82 -17.64 20.16
N LEU A 7 20.34 -18.61 20.94
CA LEU A 7 19.50 -19.67 20.40
C LEU A 7 18.16 -19.02 20.12
N GLU A 8 17.86 -18.83 18.83
CA GLU A 8 16.57 -18.33 18.40
C GLU A 8 15.50 -19.36 18.80
N GLU A 9 14.88 -19.14 19.96
CA GLU A 9 13.75 -19.94 20.38
C GLU A 9 12.65 -19.80 19.33
N PRO A 10 12.03 -20.91 18.89
CA PRO A 10 10.90 -20.82 17.98
C PRO A 10 9.84 -19.94 18.62
N ALA A 11 9.46 -18.87 17.92
CA ALA A 11 8.50 -17.89 18.43
C ALA A 11 7.23 -18.59 18.92
N ASP A 12 6.72 -18.20 20.09
CA ASP A 12 5.51 -18.80 20.67
C ASP A 12 4.32 -18.61 19.72
N ASP A 13 3.82 -19.71 19.17
CA ASP A 13 2.67 -19.73 18.26
C ASP A 13 1.45 -19.02 18.86
N LYS A 14 1.26 -19.09 20.18
CA LYS A 14 0.14 -18.40 20.85
C LYS A 14 0.31 -16.89 20.77
N PHE A 15 1.53 -16.42 20.98
CA PHE A 15 1.86 -15.00 20.90
C PHE A 15 1.71 -14.47 19.47
N LEU A 16 2.21 -15.23 18.48
CA LEU A 16 2.06 -14.88 17.05
C LEU A 16 0.58 -14.80 16.66
N ASN A 17 -0.22 -15.79 17.05
CA ASN A 17 -1.66 -15.79 16.77
C ASN A 17 -2.38 -14.60 17.40
N LEU A 18 -1.99 -14.19 18.62
CA LEU A 18 -2.54 -13.01 19.28
C LEU A 18 -2.21 -11.72 18.52
N ILE A 19 -0.97 -11.56 18.06
CA ILE A 19 -0.56 -10.41 17.24
C ILE A 19 -1.33 -10.40 15.92
N HIS A 20 -1.40 -11.55 15.24
CA HIS A 20 -2.14 -11.66 13.98
C HIS A 20 -3.61 -11.30 14.16
N HIS A 21 -4.24 -11.79 15.22
CA HIS A 21 -5.62 -11.44 15.56
C HIS A 21 -5.76 -9.94 15.88
N ALA A 22 -4.84 -9.35 16.66
CA ALA A 22 -4.83 -7.93 16.95
C ALA A 22 -4.57 -7.06 15.70
N ALA A 23 -3.82 -7.57 14.73
CA ALA A 23 -3.57 -6.92 13.44
C ALA A 23 -4.72 -7.10 12.44
N GLN A 24 -5.73 -7.92 12.74
CA GLN A 24 -6.90 -8.03 11.88
C GLN A 24 -7.63 -6.69 11.77
N GLY A 25 -8.03 -6.37 10.55
CA GLY A 25 -8.81 -5.17 10.26
C GLY A 25 -10.17 -5.17 10.98
N PRO A 26 -10.75 -3.98 11.24
CA PRO A 26 -11.99 -3.83 12.00
C PRO A 26 -13.16 -4.72 11.57
N ARG A 27 -13.38 -4.92 10.26
CA ARG A 27 -14.42 -5.81 9.70
C ARG A 27 -14.31 -7.28 10.14
N LYS A 28 -13.11 -7.75 10.50
CA LYS A 28 -12.93 -9.13 10.98
C LYS A 28 -13.26 -9.27 12.47
N LYS A 29 -13.21 -8.16 13.21
CA LYS A 29 -13.42 -8.12 14.66
C LYS A 29 -14.84 -7.76 15.04
N TYR A 30 -15.48 -6.88 14.27
CA TYR A 30 -16.79 -6.33 14.58
C TYR A 30 -17.77 -6.54 13.41
N PRO A 31 -19.05 -6.86 13.69
CA PRO A 31 -20.07 -6.99 12.65
C PRO A 31 -20.41 -5.64 12.00
N GLU A 32 -20.21 -4.54 12.72
CA GLU A 32 -20.53 -3.17 12.30
C GLU A 32 -19.44 -2.17 12.73
N THR A 33 -19.46 -0.98 12.13
CA THR A 33 -18.54 0.12 12.44
C THR A 33 -18.74 0.59 13.87
N GLN A 34 -17.65 0.69 14.63
CA GLN A 34 -17.71 1.11 16.03
C GLN A 34 -17.49 2.62 16.21
N THR A 35 -16.87 3.27 15.22
CA THR A 35 -16.58 4.70 15.23
C THR A 35 -16.82 5.30 13.84
N GLU A 36 -17.12 6.59 13.77
CA GLU A 36 -17.34 7.32 12.50
C GLU A 36 -16.15 7.16 11.54
N SER A 37 -14.92 7.20 12.08
CA SER A 37 -13.70 7.00 11.27
C SER A 37 -13.60 5.61 10.64
N GLN A 38 -14.23 4.60 11.21
CA GLN A 38 -14.26 3.24 10.64
C GLN A 38 -15.26 3.13 9.50
N GLU A 39 -16.28 3.99 9.43
CA GLU A 39 -17.26 3.98 8.34
C GLU A 39 -16.59 4.23 6.99
N ILE A 40 -15.58 5.09 6.96
CA ILE A 40 -14.78 5.37 5.78
C ILE A 40 -14.01 4.11 5.39
N GLY A 41 -14.36 3.53 4.24
CA GLY A 41 -13.73 2.32 3.74
C GLY A 41 -14.20 1.03 4.41
N TRP A 42 -15.25 1.09 5.25
CA TRP A 42 -15.85 -0.13 5.80
C TRP A 42 -16.39 -1.04 4.69
N TYR A 43 -17.00 -0.47 3.64
CA TYR A 43 -17.30 -1.19 2.39
C TYR A 43 -16.47 -0.58 1.27
N SER A 44 -15.26 -1.09 1.07
CA SER A 44 -14.31 -0.60 0.07
C SER A 44 -14.59 -1.12 -1.34
N GLU A 45 -15.38 -2.18 -1.47
CA GLU A 45 -15.78 -2.73 -2.77
C GLU A 45 -16.84 -1.83 -3.41
N PRO A 46 -16.63 -1.38 -4.65
CA PRO A 46 -17.61 -0.55 -5.33
C PRO A 46 -18.87 -1.36 -5.65
N LEU A 47 -20.04 -0.74 -5.50
CA LEU A 47 -21.33 -1.38 -5.79
C LEU A 47 -21.49 -1.79 -7.26
N VAL A 48 -20.78 -1.10 -8.16
CA VAL A 48 -20.76 -1.36 -9.60
C VAL A 48 -19.31 -1.57 -10.02
N ASN A 49 -19.05 -2.59 -10.84
CA ASN A 49 -17.72 -2.80 -11.39
C ASN A 49 -17.32 -1.58 -12.25
N PRO A 50 -16.23 -0.88 -11.91
CA PRO A 50 -15.79 0.28 -12.66
C PRO A 50 -15.22 -0.02 -14.06
N GLU A 51 -15.12 -1.30 -14.46
CA GLU A 51 -14.61 -1.74 -15.77
C GLU A 51 -13.30 -1.03 -16.14
N ARG A 52 -12.33 -1.05 -15.22
CA ARG A 52 -11.09 -0.24 -15.31
C ARG A 52 -10.21 -0.59 -16.51
N ASP A 53 -10.47 -1.72 -17.16
CA ASP A 53 -9.76 -2.19 -18.34
C ASP A 53 -10.28 -1.55 -19.64
N ASP A 54 -11.49 -0.96 -19.64
CA ASP A 54 -12.00 -0.27 -20.82
C ASP A 54 -11.30 1.08 -21.01
N TYR A 55 -10.36 1.14 -21.94
CA TYR A 55 -9.61 2.34 -22.30
C TYR A 55 -10.47 3.47 -22.88
N ARG A 56 -11.70 3.19 -23.33
CA ARG A 56 -12.63 4.21 -23.82
C ARG A 56 -13.22 5.04 -22.68
N LEU A 57 -13.33 4.45 -21.49
CA LEU A 57 -13.89 5.06 -20.30
C LEU A 57 -12.80 5.54 -19.34
N ASN A 58 -11.67 4.84 -19.30
CA ASN A 58 -10.60 5.07 -18.32
C ASN A 58 -9.40 5.79 -18.94
N HIS A 59 -9.18 7.03 -18.54
CA HIS A 59 -8.11 7.90 -19.03
C HIS A 59 -7.04 8.10 -17.96
N PHE A 60 -6.43 7.00 -17.50
CA PHE A 60 -5.39 7.08 -16.47
C PHE A 60 -4.16 7.82 -17.00
N ARG A 61 -3.52 8.58 -16.12
CA ARG A 61 -2.21 9.17 -16.44
C ARG A 61 -1.17 8.04 -16.48
N VAL A 62 -0.69 7.73 -17.67
CA VAL A 62 0.38 6.75 -17.89
C VAL A 62 1.68 7.49 -18.18
N TYR A 63 2.76 7.05 -17.55
CA TYR A 63 4.10 7.54 -17.82
C TYR A 63 4.81 6.56 -18.75
N ASN A 64 5.30 7.09 -19.88
CA ASN A 64 6.15 6.37 -20.81
C ASN A 64 7.61 6.83 -20.64
N ASP A 65 8.55 6.06 -21.17
CA ASP A 65 9.99 6.34 -21.09
C ASP A 65 10.33 7.78 -21.51
N ILE A 66 9.69 8.29 -22.55
CA ILE A 66 9.88 9.68 -23.02
C ILE A 66 9.41 10.69 -21.98
N THR A 67 8.26 10.46 -21.35
CA THR A 67 7.70 11.38 -20.34
C THR A 67 8.56 11.37 -19.07
N LEU A 68 9.09 10.21 -18.69
CA LEU A 68 10.01 10.06 -17.56
C LEU A 68 11.36 10.72 -17.84
N TYR A 69 11.90 10.50 -19.03
CA TYR A 69 13.14 11.14 -19.48
C TYR A 69 13.03 12.67 -19.46
N LYS A 70 11.95 13.22 -20.03
CA LYS A 70 11.72 14.68 -20.01
C LYS A 70 11.55 15.21 -18.60
N ALA A 71 10.80 14.52 -17.74
CA ALA A 71 10.68 14.90 -16.34
C ALA A 71 12.05 14.93 -15.62
N LYS A 72 12.90 13.94 -15.90
CA LYS A 72 14.27 13.88 -15.36
C LYS A 72 15.13 15.02 -15.90
N MET A 73 15.10 15.29 -17.20
CA MET A 73 15.83 16.42 -17.81
C MET A 73 15.40 17.75 -17.18
N TRP A 74 14.10 18.00 -17.04
CA TRP A 74 13.61 19.22 -16.40
C TRP A 74 13.96 19.33 -14.92
N SER A 75 14.06 18.20 -14.21
CA SER A 75 14.49 18.20 -12.79
C SER A 75 15.98 18.55 -12.59
N LEU A 76 16.80 18.38 -13.62
CA LEU A 76 18.24 18.65 -13.57
C LEU A 76 18.61 20.11 -13.90
N GLY A 77 17.65 20.94 -14.33
CA GLY A 77 17.89 22.31 -14.81
C GLY A 77 18.26 22.33 -16.30
N GLU A 78 17.89 23.40 -17.02
CA GLU A 78 18.13 23.57 -18.47
C GLU A 78 19.60 23.94 -18.81
N ASP A 79 20.58 23.61 -17.98
CA ASP A 79 21.91 24.24 -18.05
C ASP A 79 23.00 23.48 -18.84
N ASP A 80 22.74 22.28 -19.36
CA ASP A 80 23.81 21.42 -19.90
C ASP A 80 23.76 21.11 -21.41
N LEU A 81 23.14 21.96 -22.25
CA LEU A 81 23.16 21.75 -23.72
C LEU A 81 23.63 22.92 -24.58
N HIS A 82 24.10 24.02 -23.98
CA HIS A 82 24.59 25.20 -24.72
C HIS A 82 25.94 25.73 -24.22
N LYS A 83 26.93 24.85 -24.05
CA LYS A 83 28.35 25.22 -24.01
C LYS A 83 29.20 24.28 -24.85
#